data_AF-A0A7C5T981-F1
#
_entry.id   AF-A0A7C5T981-F1
#
_cell.length_a   1.000
_cell.length_b   1.000
_cell.length_c   1.000
_cell.angle_alpha   90.00
_cell.angle_beta   90.00
_cell.angle_gamma   90.00
#
_symmetry.space_group_name_H-M   'P 1'
#
loop_
_entity.id
_entity.type
_entity.pdbx_description
1 polymer ?
#
loop_
_entity_poly.entity_id
_entity_poly.type
_entity_poly.pdbx_seq_one_letter_code
_entity_poly.pdbx_strand_id
1 'polypeptide(L)'
;MEDIYAFTLALLLVYNNSLVLLGPTAWGTGVGPRKAMTVAVIAQLLGTATSSMTPLRLDLITFLYIALLYVLLSLAKISLPLSVVGYAMSSLRPEAVMFWLTSPAVSLAAYVWCRLLKRVGGLPPLSLFLVMYAFGFNNVALFSHNPILTALAVTLGTYLGLGFSRWVADLVALRSRTAVAINLSVVAGASIGILAGIPISFTLIVYSAMLVASYSYSMRVVKIEKFIRAYLGIVAALLAAFIFHVAEPLLRFQALQVS
;
A
#
# COMPACT_ATOMS: atom_id res chain seq x y z
N MET A 1 17.86 15.59 -7.83
CA MET A 1 16.76 15.20 -8.75
C MET A 1 16.11 13.90 -8.30
N GLU A 2 16.89 12.84 -8.05
CA GLU A 2 16.40 11.57 -7.51
C GLU A 2 15.55 11.73 -6.22
N ASP A 3 16.00 12.57 -5.28
CA ASP A 3 15.22 12.91 -4.08
C ASP A 3 13.82 13.46 -4.37
N ILE A 4 13.67 14.22 -5.47
CA ILE A 4 12.37 14.79 -5.89
C ILE A 4 11.50 13.67 -6.47
N TYR A 5 12.07 12.80 -7.30
CA TYR A 5 11.36 11.64 -7.85
C TYR A 5 10.86 10.72 -6.73
N ALA A 6 11.75 10.40 -5.79
CA ALA A 6 11.42 9.61 -4.62
C ALA A 6 10.36 10.27 -3.75
N PHE A 7 10.45 11.57 -3.49
CA PHE A 7 9.43 12.34 -2.81
C PHE A 7 8.07 12.24 -3.50
N THR A 8 8.01 12.44 -4.82
CA THR A 8 6.76 12.38 -5.59
C THR A 8 6.14 10.99 -5.53
N LEU A 9 6.94 9.93 -5.74
CA LEU A 9 6.45 8.56 -5.67
C LEU A 9 6.01 8.17 -4.25
N ALA A 10 6.76 8.58 -3.22
CA ALA A 10 6.39 8.39 -1.82
C ALA A 10 5.06 9.09 -1.49
N LEU A 11 4.88 10.33 -1.94
CA LEU A 11 3.66 11.11 -1.72
C LEU A 11 2.45 10.39 -2.35
N LEU A 12 2.57 9.95 -3.60
CA LEU A 12 1.51 9.21 -4.30
C LEU A 12 1.22 7.86 -3.65
N LEU A 13 2.27 7.14 -3.23
CA LEU A 13 2.16 5.87 -2.53
C LEU A 13 1.39 6.02 -1.21
N VAL A 14 1.79 6.98 -0.38
CA VAL A 14 1.16 7.26 0.92
C VAL A 14 -0.27 7.74 0.71
N TYR A 15 -0.51 8.65 -0.23
CA TYR A 15 -1.85 9.13 -0.58
C TYR A 15 -2.78 7.95 -0.91
N ASN A 16 -2.39 7.10 -1.85
CA ASN A 16 -3.23 5.99 -2.32
C ASN A 16 -3.49 4.94 -1.25
N ASN A 17 -2.46 4.56 -0.47
CA ASN A 17 -2.63 3.56 0.57
C ASN A 17 -3.39 4.11 1.76
N SER A 18 -3.26 5.40 2.08
CA SER A 18 -4.04 6.05 3.15
C SER A 18 -5.55 6.03 2.87
N LEU A 19 -5.99 6.08 1.60
CA LEU A 19 -7.41 5.92 1.25
C LEU A 19 -8.01 4.62 1.81
N VAL A 20 -7.20 3.57 1.89
CA VAL A 20 -7.65 2.20 2.17
C VAL A 20 -7.26 1.75 3.59
N LEU A 21 -6.06 2.12 4.07
CA LEU A 21 -5.54 1.74 5.40
C LEU A 21 -6.08 2.64 6.53
N LEU A 22 -6.23 3.94 6.27
CA LEU A 22 -6.64 4.90 7.30
C LEU A 22 -8.15 4.94 7.48
N GLY A 23 -8.88 4.89 6.36
CA GLY A 23 -10.33 5.04 6.29
C GLY A 23 -11.13 4.17 7.28
N PRO A 24 -10.87 2.84 7.37
CA PRO A 24 -11.59 1.96 8.28
C PRO A 24 -11.52 2.41 9.75
N THR A 25 -10.35 2.87 10.20
CA THR A 25 -10.14 3.30 11.59
C THR A 25 -10.63 4.72 11.83
N ALA A 26 -10.34 5.63 10.90
CA ALA A 26 -10.72 7.04 11.00
C ALA A 26 -12.24 7.24 11.06
N TRP A 27 -12.98 6.49 10.24
CA TRP A 27 -14.42 6.69 10.07
C TRP A 27 -15.29 5.57 10.67
N GLY A 28 -14.75 4.35 10.85
CA GLY A 28 -15.54 3.18 11.26
C GLY A 28 -15.51 2.82 12.75
N THR A 29 -14.55 3.33 13.53
CA THR A 29 -14.30 2.81 14.90
C THR A 29 -14.47 3.84 16.02
N GLY A 30 -14.91 5.06 15.72
CA GLY A 30 -15.10 6.14 16.69
C GLY A 30 -13.81 6.82 17.17
N VAL A 31 -12.63 6.44 16.65
CA VAL A 31 -11.35 7.11 16.95
C VAL A 31 -11.34 8.54 16.42
N GLY A 32 -12.00 8.75 15.28
CA GLY A 32 -12.09 10.04 14.62
C GLY A 32 -10.88 10.37 13.74
N PRO A 33 -11.07 11.23 12.73
CA PRO A 33 -10.08 11.46 11.67
C PRO A 33 -8.78 12.08 12.19
N ARG A 34 -8.85 13.06 13.10
CA ARG A 34 -7.66 13.76 13.63
C ARG A 34 -6.74 12.81 14.39
N LYS A 35 -7.30 12.02 15.32
CA LYS A 35 -6.51 11.05 16.11
C LYS A 35 -5.94 9.94 15.23
N ALA A 36 -6.74 9.41 14.29
CA ALA A 36 -6.27 8.40 13.36
C ALA A 36 -5.11 8.92 12.49
N MET A 37 -5.19 10.17 12.01
CA MET A 37 -4.11 10.81 11.26
C MET A 37 -2.81 10.87 12.05
N THR A 38 -2.86 11.38 13.29
CA THR A 38 -1.67 11.50 14.14
C THR A 38 -1.04 10.13 14.39
N VAL A 39 -1.84 9.12 14.74
CA VAL A 39 -1.37 7.74 14.94
C VAL A 39 -0.71 7.20 13.67
N ALA A 40 -1.35 7.40 12.51
CA ALA A 40 -0.86 6.92 11.24
C ALA A 40 0.45 7.59 10.80
N VAL A 41 0.58 8.91 10.95
CA VAL A 41 1.82 9.62 10.59
C VAL A 41 2.97 9.17 11.50
N ILE A 42 2.77 9.17 12.82
CA ILE A 42 3.81 8.74 13.77
C ILE A 42 4.25 7.31 13.46
N ALA A 43 3.30 6.39 13.25
CA ALA A 43 3.60 5.00 12.96
C ALA A 43 4.39 4.84 11.64
N GLN A 44 3.96 5.51 10.56
CA GLN A 44 4.67 5.46 9.27
C GLN A 44 6.10 5.99 9.36
N LEU A 45 6.30 7.12 10.03
CA LEU A 45 7.63 7.70 10.22
C LEU A 45 8.52 6.76 11.04
N LEU A 46 7.99 6.21 12.13
CA LEU A 46 8.72 5.24 12.95
C LEU A 46 9.08 3.98 12.14
N GLY A 47 8.12 3.45 11.39
CA GLY A 47 8.33 2.28 10.51
C GLY A 47 9.41 2.56 9.47
N THR A 48 9.36 3.73 8.84
CA THR A 48 10.36 4.14 7.85
C THR A 48 11.76 4.28 8.47
N ALA A 49 11.86 4.94 9.62
CA ALA A 49 13.12 5.18 10.31
C ALA A 49 13.77 3.91 10.87
N THR A 50 12.97 2.87 11.15
CA THR A 50 13.46 1.57 11.66
C THR A 50 13.56 0.51 10.59
N SER A 51 13.30 0.85 9.33
CA SER A 51 13.28 -0.10 8.22
C SER A 51 14.66 -0.62 7.86
N SER A 52 14.74 -1.91 7.55
CA SER A 52 15.90 -2.52 6.90
C SER A 52 15.77 -2.59 5.38
N MET A 53 14.68 -2.06 4.80
CA MET A 53 14.50 -2.02 3.35
C MET A 53 15.48 -1.03 2.72
N THR A 54 16.14 -1.45 1.65
CA THR A 54 17.03 -0.59 0.87
C THR A 54 16.20 0.33 -0.04
N PRO A 55 16.43 1.66 -0.02
CA PRO A 55 15.81 2.57 -0.95
C PRO A 55 16.09 2.19 -2.42
N LEU A 56 15.06 2.31 -3.26
CA LEU A 56 15.12 2.03 -4.69
C LEU A 56 15.84 3.16 -5.41
N ARG A 57 16.84 2.84 -6.22
CA ARG A 57 17.46 3.84 -7.11
C ARG A 57 16.49 4.27 -8.19
N LEU A 58 16.30 5.56 -8.36
CA LEU A 58 15.34 6.15 -9.29
C LEU A 58 16.04 7.11 -10.25
N ASP A 59 16.27 6.64 -11.47
CA ASP A 59 16.66 7.53 -12.56
C ASP A 59 15.43 8.20 -13.21
N LEU A 60 15.70 9.15 -14.11
CA LEU A 60 14.65 9.90 -14.80
C LEU A 60 13.75 8.97 -15.65
N ILE A 61 14.32 7.98 -16.32
CA ILE A 61 13.58 7.08 -17.22
C ILE A 61 12.60 6.23 -16.41
N THR A 62 13.08 5.64 -15.32
CA THR A 62 12.27 4.85 -14.38
C THR A 62 11.15 5.70 -13.80
N PHE A 63 11.47 6.93 -13.36
CA PHE A 63 10.48 7.85 -12.82
C PHE A 63 9.39 8.18 -13.84
N LEU A 64 9.76 8.58 -15.07
CA LEU A 64 8.82 8.95 -16.12
C LEU A 64 7.94 7.76 -16.51
N TYR A 65 8.50 6.56 -16.57
CA TYR A 65 7.75 5.35 -16.89
C TYR A 65 6.73 5.02 -15.79
N ILE A 66 7.12 5.08 -14.52
CA ILE A 66 6.19 4.88 -13.39
C ILE A 66 5.12 5.98 -13.36
N ALA A 67 5.48 7.24 -13.62
CA ALA A 67 4.54 8.35 -13.66
C ALA A 67 3.50 8.19 -14.78
N LEU A 68 3.94 7.77 -15.98
CA LEU A 68 3.05 7.49 -17.10
C LEU A 68 2.08 6.35 -16.77
N LEU A 69 2.59 5.24 -16.23
CA LEU A 69 1.75 4.12 -15.78
C LEU A 69 0.74 4.55 -14.73
N TYR A 70 1.17 5.38 -13.79
CA TYR A 70 0.31 5.90 -12.74
C TYR A 70 -0.85 6.70 -13.32
N VAL A 71 -0.59 7.59 -14.28
CA VAL A 71 -1.61 8.40 -14.96
C VAL A 71 -2.56 7.49 -15.75
N LEU A 72 -2.04 6.59 -16.59
CA LEU A 72 -2.85 5.70 -17.43
C LEU A 72 -3.76 4.78 -16.61
N LEU A 73 -3.22 4.16 -15.55
CA LEU A 73 -4.01 3.30 -14.68
C LEU A 73 -5.02 4.11 -13.84
N SER A 74 -4.67 5.33 -13.41
CA SER A 74 -5.61 6.21 -12.73
C SER A 74 -6.79 6.59 -13.62
N LEU A 75 -6.56 6.84 -14.91
CA LEU A 75 -7.63 7.06 -15.91
C LEU A 75 -8.55 5.83 -16.05
N ALA A 76 -7.97 4.63 -16.00
CA ALA A 76 -8.71 3.37 -15.96
C ALA A 76 -9.33 3.05 -14.57
N LYS A 77 -9.18 3.95 -13.58
CA LYS A 77 -9.62 3.77 -12.18
C LYS A 77 -9.02 2.53 -11.51
N ILE A 78 -7.79 2.18 -11.88
CA ILE A 78 -6.97 1.12 -11.30
C ILE A 78 -5.84 1.78 -10.50
N SER A 79 -5.67 1.40 -9.24
CA SER A 79 -4.57 1.90 -8.43
C SER A 79 -3.28 1.17 -8.77
N LEU A 80 -2.24 1.90 -9.20
CA LEU A 80 -0.91 1.32 -9.41
C LEU A 80 -0.26 0.98 -8.05
N PRO A 81 0.14 -0.28 -7.78
CA PRO A 81 0.89 -0.63 -6.58
C PRO A 81 2.35 -0.17 -6.73
N LEU A 82 2.61 1.09 -6.36
CA LEU A 82 3.90 1.78 -6.55
C LEU A 82 5.11 1.03 -5.94
N SER A 83 4.95 0.41 -4.77
CA SER A 83 6.02 -0.38 -4.15
C SER A 83 6.35 -1.66 -4.93
N VAL A 84 5.33 -2.32 -5.50
CA VAL A 84 5.47 -3.54 -6.30
C VAL A 84 6.12 -3.23 -7.63
N VAL A 85 5.61 -2.23 -8.36
CA VAL A 85 6.17 -1.87 -9.67
C VAL A 85 7.60 -1.36 -9.55
N GLY A 86 7.89 -0.51 -8.55
CA GLY A 86 9.23 0.02 -8.31
C GLY A 86 10.23 -1.07 -7.96
N TYR A 87 9.84 -2.02 -7.10
CA TYR A 87 10.71 -3.16 -6.78
C TYR A 87 10.86 -4.13 -7.96
N ALA A 88 9.79 -4.42 -8.69
CA ALA A 88 9.85 -5.32 -9.84
C ALA A 88 10.75 -4.77 -10.96
N MET A 89 10.80 -3.44 -11.14
CA MET A 89 11.71 -2.78 -12.05
C MET A 89 13.17 -2.88 -11.61
N SER A 90 13.46 -2.84 -10.31
CA SER A 90 14.84 -2.96 -9.82
C SER A 90 15.32 -4.42 -9.75
N SER A 91 14.45 -5.36 -9.37
CA SER A 91 14.79 -6.78 -9.26
C SER A 91 13.53 -7.65 -9.42
N LEU A 92 13.30 -8.16 -10.63
CA LEU A 92 12.18 -9.06 -10.90
C LEU A 92 12.53 -10.49 -10.47
N ARG A 93 12.21 -10.82 -9.21
CA ARG A 93 12.44 -12.16 -8.63
C ARG A 93 11.20 -13.04 -8.73
N PRO A 94 11.30 -14.30 -9.18
CA PRO A 94 10.15 -15.22 -9.24
C PRO A 94 9.43 -15.39 -7.89
N GLU A 95 10.19 -15.41 -6.79
CA GLU A 95 9.64 -15.54 -5.44
C GLU A 95 8.77 -14.34 -5.06
N ALA A 96 9.18 -13.13 -5.47
CA ALA A 96 8.41 -11.91 -5.26
C ALA A 96 7.13 -11.88 -6.11
N VAL A 97 7.23 -12.31 -7.37
CA VAL A 97 6.06 -12.45 -8.27
C VAL A 97 5.04 -13.40 -7.68
N MET A 98 5.48 -14.60 -7.27
CA MET A 98 4.63 -15.59 -6.62
C MET A 98 4.00 -15.00 -5.36
N PHE A 99 4.81 -14.39 -4.50
CA PHE A 99 4.33 -13.77 -3.27
C PHE A 99 3.23 -12.73 -3.52
N TRP A 100 3.38 -11.83 -4.51
CA TRP A 100 2.35 -10.82 -4.81
C TRP A 100 1.06 -11.44 -5.35
N LEU A 101 1.16 -12.41 -6.26
CA LEU A 101 0.01 -13.09 -6.85
C LEU A 101 -0.75 -13.94 -5.81
N THR A 102 -0.04 -14.51 -4.83
CA THR A 102 -0.64 -15.31 -3.75
C THR A 102 -0.94 -14.52 -2.48
N SER A 103 -0.55 -13.25 -2.39
CA SER A 103 -0.76 -12.40 -1.22
C SER A 103 -2.22 -12.31 -0.71
N PRO A 104 -3.27 -12.45 -1.55
CA PRO A 104 -4.65 -12.55 -1.07
C PRO A 104 -4.89 -13.74 -0.12
N ALA A 105 -4.11 -14.81 -0.21
CA ALA A 105 -4.26 -15.98 0.67
C ALA A 105 -3.96 -15.64 2.14
N VAL A 106 -3.06 -14.69 2.40
CA VAL A 106 -2.76 -14.26 3.78
C VAL A 106 -3.97 -13.59 4.43
N SER A 107 -4.85 -13.00 3.64
CA SER A 107 -6.09 -12.41 4.12
C SER A 107 -7.09 -13.44 4.69
N LEU A 108 -6.87 -14.75 4.51
CA LEU A 108 -7.62 -15.78 5.23
C LEU A 108 -7.43 -15.68 6.76
N ALA A 109 -6.32 -15.10 7.24
CA ALA A 109 -6.13 -14.80 8.65
C ALA A 109 -7.26 -13.91 9.21
N ALA A 110 -7.88 -13.07 8.36
CA ALA A 110 -9.04 -12.26 8.74
C ALA A 110 -10.18 -13.12 9.29
N TYR A 111 -10.39 -14.32 8.77
CA TYR A 111 -11.42 -15.24 9.24
C TYR A 111 -11.21 -15.62 10.71
N VAL A 112 -9.95 -15.94 11.06
CA VAL A 112 -9.55 -16.28 12.43
C VAL A 112 -9.73 -15.08 13.35
N TRP A 113 -9.22 -13.91 12.96
CA TRP A 113 -9.38 -12.68 13.74
C TRP A 113 -10.84 -12.29 13.94
N CYS A 114 -11.68 -12.48 12.91
CA CYS A 114 -13.10 -12.18 13.01
C CYS A 114 -13.81 -13.02 14.08
N ARG A 115 -13.35 -14.26 14.32
CA ARG A 115 -13.89 -15.15 15.35
C ARG A 115 -13.32 -14.87 16.75
N LEU A 116 -12.04 -14.50 16.84
CA LEU A 116 -11.36 -14.25 18.12
C LEU A 116 -11.73 -12.89 18.72
N LEU A 117 -11.94 -11.86 17.89
CA LEU A 117 -12.20 -10.49 18.35
C LEU A 117 -13.67 -10.29 18.77
N LYS A 118 -13.99 -10.69 20.00
CA LYS A 118 -15.33 -10.50 20.60
C LYS A 118 -15.54 -9.12 21.23
N ARG A 119 -14.51 -8.53 21.83
CA ARG A 119 -14.50 -7.17 22.42
C ARG A 119 -13.23 -6.44 22.00
N VAL A 120 -13.36 -5.15 21.68
CA VAL A 120 -12.32 -4.41 20.92
C VAL A 120 -11.99 -3.06 21.56
N GLY A 121 -12.24 -2.91 22.87
CA GLY A 121 -11.93 -1.66 23.57
C GLY A 121 -10.45 -1.30 23.42
N GLY A 122 -10.15 -0.08 22.94
CA GLY A 122 -8.79 0.45 22.79
C GLY A 122 -7.93 -0.15 21.65
N LEU A 123 -8.34 -1.25 21.03
CA LEU A 123 -7.59 -1.91 19.95
C LEU A 123 -7.55 -1.17 18.60
N PRO A 124 -8.53 -0.34 18.18
CA PRO A 124 -8.49 0.33 16.89
C PRO A 124 -7.24 1.20 16.67
N PRO A 125 -6.87 2.14 17.56
CA PRO A 125 -5.66 2.93 17.36
C PRO A 125 -4.39 2.08 17.38
N LEU A 126 -4.33 1.02 18.20
CA LEU A 126 -3.18 0.11 18.22
C LEU A 126 -3.04 -0.68 16.92
N SER A 127 -4.14 -1.24 16.41
CA SER A 127 -4.13 -1.96 15.14
C SER A 127 -3.79 -1.05 13.95
N LEU A 128 -4.26 0.21 13.98
CA LEU A 128 -3.90 1.22 13.00
C LEU A 128 -2.41 1.56 13.10
N PHE A 129 -1.89 1.74 14.30
CA PHE A 129 -0.47 1.97 14.52
C PHE A 129 0.35 0.83 13.91
N LEU A 130 0.03 -0.42 14.20
CA LEU A 130 0.75 -1.58 13.67
C LEU A 130 0.72 -1.64 12.15
N VAL A 131 -0.44 -1.45 11.52
CA VAL A 131 -0.54 -1.53 10.05
C VAL A 131 0.18 -0.37 9.36
N MET A 132 0.10 0.84 9.94
CA MET A 132 0.76 2.03 9.40
C MET A 132 2.28 1.99 9.64
N TYR A 133 2.72 1.40 10.75
CA TYR A 133 4.13 1.08 11.00
C TYR A 133 4.66 0.10 9.95
N ALA A 134 3.94 -1.01 9.73
CA ALA A 134 4.33 -1.99 8.73
C ALA A 134 4.35 -1.39 7.32
N PHE A 135 3.41 -0.50 6.99
CA PHE A 135 3.40 0.24 5.73
C PHE A 135 4.61 1.19 5.59
N GLY A 136 4.95 1.93 6.64
CA GLY A 136 6.15 2.75 6.68
C GLY A 136 7.42 1.93 6.45
N PHE A 137 7.54 0.82 7.19
CA PHE A 137 8.68 -0.08 7.14
C PHE A 137 8.85 -0.74 5.76
N ASN A 138 7.78 -1.31 5.22
CA ASN A 138 7.86 -2.18 4.04
C ASN A 138 7.78 -1.41 2.71
N ASN A 139 7.01 -0.30 2.67
CA ASN A 139 6.70 0.40 1.42
C ASN A 139 7.29 1.82 1.36
N VAL A 140 7.09 2.64 2.40
CA VAL A 140 7.57 4.04 2.37
C VAL A 140 9.11 4.09 2.38
N ALA A 141 9.75 3.20 3.13
CA ALA A 141 11.20 3.08 3.18
C ALA A 141 11.87 2.83 1.81
N LEU A 142 11.16 2.25 0.84
CA LEU A 142 11.68 2.07 -0.53
C LEU A 142 11.97 3.41 -1.23
N PHE A 143 11.36 4.49 -0.77
CA PHE A 143 11.47 5.83 -1.37
C PHE A 143 12.12 6.83 -0.42
N SER A 144 12.68 6.39 0.72
CA SER A 144 13.17 7.27 1.78
C SER A 144 14.64 7.66 1.60
N HIS A 145 14.96 8.35 0.50
CA HIS A 145 16.32 8.85 0.24
C HIS A 145 16.71 10.02 1.15
N ASN A 146 15.75 10.92 1.39
CA ASN A 146 15.92 12.07 2.27
C ASN A 146 14.87 12.05 3.38
N PRO A 147 15.26 12.07 4.67
CA PRO A 147 14.33 11.92 5.78
C PRO A 147 13.33 13.08 5.89
N ILE A 148 13.73 14.30 5.55
CA ILE A 148 12.87 15.49 5.62
C ILE A 148 11.80 15.41 4.54
N LEU A 149 12.20 15.12 3.29
CA LEU A 149 11.25 14.96 2.18
C LEU A 149 10.32 13.77 2.42
N THR A 150 10.83 12.67 2.98
CA THR A 150 10.02 11.52 3.37
C THR A 150 8.98 11.89 4.41
N ALA A 151 9.36 12.66 5.44
CA ALA A 151 8.44 13.11 6.48
C ALA A 151 7.34 14.02 5.91
N LEU A 152 7.70 14.91 4.98
CA LEU A 152 6.74 15.74 4.25
C LEU A 152 5.80 14.89 3.39
N ALA A 153 6.33 13.93 2.63
CA ALA A 153 5.53 13.03 1.80
C ALA A 153 4.54 12.20 2.62
N VAL A 154 4.98 11.66 3.77
CA VAL A 154 4.13 10.92 4.71
C VAL A 154 3.03 11.83 5.25
N THR A 155 3.38 13.02 5.74
CA THR A 155 2.41 13.92 6.37
C THR A 155 1.37 14.43 5.36
N LEU A 156 1.82 14.94 4.21
CA LEU A 156 0.96 15.44 3.14
C LEU A 156 0.13 14.32 2.52
N GLY A 157 0.75 13.18 2.19
CA GLY A 157 0.06 12.05 1.59
C GLY A 157 -1.02 11.50 2.52
N THR A 158 -0.72 11.37 3.82
CA THR A 158 -1.70 10.89 4.81
C THR A 158 -2.83 11.90 4.99
N TYR A 159 -2.53 13.21 5.02
CA TYR A 159 -3.53 14.27 5.09
C TYR A 159 -4.50 14.25 3.89
N LEU A 160 -3.95 14.24 2.68
CA LEU A 160 -4.72 14.19 1.44
C LEU A 160 -5.53 12.89 1.36
N GLY A 161 -4.92 11.74 1.66
CA GLY A 161 -5.59 10.44 1.66
C GLY A 161 -6.72 10.37 2.67
N LEU A 162 -6.56 10.96 3.87
CA LEU A 162 -7.63 11.03 4.87
C LEU A 162 -8.87 11.75 4.34
N GLY A 163 -8.69 12.91 3.68
CA GLY A 163 -9.79 13.72 3.14
C GLY A 163 -10.67 12.94 2.18
N PHE A 164 -10.08 12.08 1.34
CA PHE A 164 -10.80 11.26 0.37
C PHE A 164 -11.16 9.86 0.86
N SER A 165 -10.59 9.39 1.98
CA SER A 165 -10.89 8.05 2.55
C SER A 165 -12.32 7.89 3.09
N ARG A 166 -13.12 8.97 3.10
CA ARG A 166 -14.49 8.97 3.63
C ARG A 166 -15.41 8.01 2.87
N TRP A 167 -15.13 7.68 1.61
CA TRP A 167 -15.89 6.64 0.88
C TRP A 167 -15.88 5.28 1.60
N VAL A 168 -14.87 5.00 2.45
CA VAL A 168 -14.83 3.78 3.27
C VAL A 168 -15.92 3.79 4.34
N ALA A 169 -16.38 4.98 4.77
CA ALA A 169 -17.57 5.11 5.59
C ALA A 169 -18.83 4.67 4.84
N ASP A 170 -18.87 4.82 3.50
CA ASP A 170 -19.94 4.34 2.62
C ASP A 170 -19.83 2.83 2.31
N LEU A 171 -18.78 2.14 2.80
CA LEU A 171 -18.87 0.70 3.03
C LEU A 171 -19.68 0.34 4.30
N VAL A 172 -20.31 1.36 4.93
CA VAL A 172 -21.42 1.46 5.91
C VAL A 172 -21.35 0.62 7.20
N ALA A 173 -20.56 -0.45 7.29
CA ALA A 173 -20.64 -1.37 8.43
C ALA A 173 -19.30 -1.90 8.96
N LEU A 174 -18.17 -1.24 8.68
CA LEU A 174 -16.89 -1.62 9.30
C LEU A 174 -16.93 -1.30 10.80
N ARG A 175 -17.55 -2.21 11.57
CA ARG A 175 -17.49 -2.23 13.02
C ARG A 175 -16.03 -2.19 13.46
N SER A 176 -15.78 -1.59 14.62
CA SER A 176 -14.46 -1.58 15.27
C SER A 176 -13.71 -2.92 15.18
N ARG A 177 -14.40 -4.03 15.43
CA ARG A 177 -13.85 -5.40 15.29
C ARG A 177 -13.36 -5.75 13.89
N THR A 178 -14.09 -5.32 12.87
CA THR A 178 -13.78 -5.64 11.47
C THR A 178 -12.58 -4.84 11.01
N ALA A 179 -12.51 -3.55 11.36
CA ALA A 179 -11.34 -2.72 11.08
C ALA A 179 -10.08 -3.28 11.74
N VAL A 180 -10.16 -3.69 13.01
CA VAL A 180 -9.03 -4.33 13.71
C VAL A 180 -8.65 -5.66 13.04
N ALA A 181 -9.61 -6.52 12.71
CA ALA A 181 -9.33 -7.80 12.04
C ALA A 181 -8.63 -7.61 10.68
N ILE A 182 -9.07 -6.63 9.89
CA ILE A 182 -8.43 -6.27 8.62
C ILE A 182 -7.01 -5.78 8.87
N ASN A 183 -6.82 -4.81 9.77
CA ASN A 183 -5.49 -4.28 10.09
C ASN A 183 -4.53 -5.40 10.53
N LEU A 184 -4.96 -6.30 11.43
CA LEU A 184 -4.12 -7.42 11.88
C LEU A 184 -3.81 -8.43 10.76
N SER A 185 -4.74 -8.64 9.83
CA SER A 185 -4.48 -9.50 8.65
C SER A 185 -3.44 -8.88 7.72
N VAL A 186 -3.53 -7.56 7.53
CA VAL A 186 -2.57 -6.80 6.74
C VAL A 186 -1.20 -6.80 7.41
N VAL A 187 -1.14 -6.63 8.73
CA VAL A 187 0.10 -6.75 9.51
C VAL A 187 0.70 -8.14 9.34
N ALA A 188 -0.09 -9.21 9.42
CA ALA A 188 0.41 -10.58 9.19
C ALA A 188 1.02 -10.74 7.78
N GLY A 189 0.35 -10.24 6.74
CA GLY A 189 0.89 -10.22 5.38
C GLY A 189 2.16 -9.37 5.24
N ALA A 190 2.18 -8.21 5.89
CA ALA A 190 3.33 -7.33 5.91
C ALA A 190 4.52 -7.98 6.62
N SER A 191 4.31 -8.68 7.72
CA SER A 191 5.36 -9.41 8.43
C SER A 191 6.02 -10.46 7.55
N ILE A 192 5.25 -11.22 6.76
CA ILE A 192 5.83 -12.20 5.82
C ILE A 192 6.67 -11.48 4.75
N GLY A 193 6.15 -10.39 4.17
CA GLY A 193 6.91 -9.60 3.19
C GLY A 193 8.19 -8.98 3.77
N ILE A 194 8.11 -8.41 4.99
CA ILE A 194 9.25 -7.85 5.72
C ILE A 194 10.33 -8.91 5.96
N LEU A 195 9.94 -10.09 6.45
CA LEU A 195 10.88 -11.19 6.70
C LEU A 195 11.53 -11.69 5.40
N ALA A 196 10.80 -11.66 4.29
CA ALA A 196 11.31 -12.04 2.98
C ALA A 196 12.09 -10.92 2.26
N GLY A 197 12.12 -9.69 2.79
CA GLY A 197 12.69 -8.53 2.10
C GLY A 197 11.94 -8.17 0.81
N ILE A 198 10.64 -8.47 0.75
CA ILE A 198 9.77 -8.24 -0.41
C ILE A 198 8.69 -7.23 -0.02
N PRO A 199 8.52 -6.13 -0.77
CA PRO A 199 7.47 -5.17 -0.46
C PRO A 199 6.10 -5.75 -0.80
N ILE A 200 5.04 -5.32 -0.13
CA ILE A 200 3.71 -5.90 -0.31
C ILE A 200 2.74 -4.88 -0.92
N SER A 201 1.67 -5.39 -1.52
CA SER A 201 0.51 -4.58 -1.89
C SER A 201 -0.48 -4.52 -0.73
N PHE A 202 -0.35 -3.51 0.12
CA PHE A 202 -1.27 -3.26 1.23
C PHE A 202 -2.71 -3.13 0.72
N THR A 203 -2.93 -2.40 -0.37
CA THR A 203 -4.23 -2.26 -1.02
C THR A 203 -4.88 -3.60 -1.38
N LEU A 204 -4.12 -4.52 -2.00
CA LEU A 204 -4.65 -5.84 -2.36
C LEU A 204 -5.00 -6.66 -1.12
N ILE A 205 -4.13 -6.68 -0.12
CA ILE A 205 -4.34 -7.46 1.11
C ILE A 205 -5.52 -6.88 1.91
N VAL A 206 -5.68 -5.56 1.96
CA VAL A 206 -6.84 -4.93 2.61
C VAL A 206 -8.14 -5.32 1.90
N TYR A 207 -8.22 -5.18 0.58
CA TYR A 207 -9.45 -5.55 -0.14
C TYR A 207 -9.77 -7.04 -0.03
N SER A 208 -8.75 -7.89 -0.05
CA SER A 208 -8.88 -9.33 0.19
C SER A 208 -9.37 -9.63 1.60
N ALA A 209 -8.83 -8.95 2.62
CA ALA A 209 -9.26 -9.10 4.01
C ALA A 209 -10.68 -8.56 4.23
N MET A 210 -11.06 -7.48 3.54
CA MET A 210 -12.43 -6.97 3.53
C MET A 210 -13.42 -8.01 2.97
N LEU A 211 -13.06 -8.72 1.89
CA LEU A 211 -13.89 -9.79 1.33
C LEU A 211 -14.04 -10.98 2.30
N VAL A 212 -12.95 -11.41 2.94
CA VAL A 212 -13.00 -12.50 3.93
C VAL A 212 -13.83 -12.08 5.15
N ALA A 213 -13.64 -10.85 5.62
CA ALA A 213 -14.38 -10.32 6.76
C ALA A 213 -15.86 -10.11 6.45
N SER A 214 -16.21 -9.71 5.23
CA SER A 214 -17.61 -9.58 4.81
C SER A 214 -18.31 -10.92 4.75
N TYR A 215 -17.65 -11.96 4.25
CA TYR A 215 -18.15 -13.34 4.33
C TYR A 215 -18.34 -13.76 5.80
N SER A 216 -17.32 -13.57 6.63
CA SER A 216 -17.31 -14.00 8.04
C SER A 216 -18.38 -13.33 8.91
N TYR A 217 -18.70 -12.07 8.63
CA TYR A 217 -19.67 -11.28 9.38
C TYR A 217 -21.00 -11.07 8.64
N SER A 218 -21.21 -11.73 7.49
CA SER A 218 -22.40 -11.58 6.65
C SER A 218 -22.69 -10.11 6.28
N MET A 219 -21.64 -9.35 5.96
CA MET A 219 -21.75 -7.93 5.62
C MET A 219 -22.23 -7.78 4.17
N ARG A 220 -23.29 -6.99 3.98
CA ARG A 220 -24.09 -6.95 2.76
C ARG A 220 -23.39 -6.38 1.52
N VAL A 221 -22.28 -5.63 1.67
CA VAL A 221 -21.66 -4.94 0.54
C VAL A 221 -20.13 -4.85 0.71
N VAL A 222 -19.40 -5.72 0.01
CA VAL A 222 -18.04 -5.39 -0.45
C VAL A 222 -18.08 -5.47 -1.96
N LYS A 223 -17.75 -4.37 -2.64
CA LYS A 223 -17.68 -4.34 -4.10
C LYS A 223 -16.50 -5.20 -4.53
N ILE A 224 -16.76 -6.45 -4.92
CA ILE A 224 -15.75 -7.40 -5.44
C ILE A 224 -14.92 -6.76 -6.57
N GLU A 225 -15.52 -5.84 -7.32
CA GLU A 225 -14.87 -4.96 -8.29
C GLU A 225 -13.60 -4.27 -7.76
N LYS A 226 -13.57 -3.81 -6.49
CA LYS A 226 -12.38 -3.16 -5.92
C LYS A 226 -11.23 -4.13 -5.72
N PHE A 227 -11.54 -5.36 -5.31
CA PHE A 227 -10.55 -6.44 -5.23
C PHE A 227 -10.03 -6.80 -6.64
N ILE A 228 -10.93 -6.98 -7.61
CA ILE A 228 -10.55 -7.31 -8.99
C ILE A 228 -9.63 -6.23 -9.56
N ARG A 229 -9.97 -4.95 -9.39
CA ARG A 229 -9.14 -3.82 -9.84
C ARG A 229 -7.78 -3.78 -9.13
N ALA A 230 -7.72 -4.06 -7.83
CA ALA A 230 -6.45 -4.14 -7.11
C ALA A 230 -5.58 -5.30 -7.59
N TYR A 231 -6.18 -6.45 -7.89
CA TYR A 231 -5.49 -7.61 -8.44
C TYR A 231 -4.98 -7.34 -9.86
N LEU A 232 -5.83 -6.76 -10.73
CA LEU A 232 -5.43 -6.28 -12.06
C LEU A 232 -4.30 -5.25 -11.97
N GLY A 233 -4.27 -4.41 -10.94
CA GLY A 233 -3.16 -3.49 -10.68
C GLY A 233 -1.82 -4.22 -10.43
N ILE A 234 -1.83 -5.36 -9.75
CA ILE A 234 -0.63 -6.20 -9.58
C ILE A 234 -0.21 -6.82 -10.91
N VAL A 235 -1.16 -7.40 -11.66
CA VAL A 235 -0.86 -7.98 -12.97
C VAL A 235 -0.29 -6.91 -13.93
N ALA A 236 -0.90 -5.72 -13.96
CA ALA A 236 -0.43 -4.59 -14.76
C ALA A 236 0.96 -4.12 -14.33
N ALA A 237 1.24 -4.04 -13.02
CA ALA A 237 2.56 -3.69 -12.51
C ALA A 237 3.63 -4.70 -12.93
N LEU A 238 3.32 -6.00 -12.86
CA LEU A 238 4.22 -7.08 -13.28
C LEU A 238 4.49 -7.05 -14.78
N LEU A 239 3.44 -6.91 -15.60
CA LEU A 239 3.57 -6.77 -17.05
C LEU A 239 4.37 -5.53 -17.41
N ALA A 240 4.11 -4.41 -16.76
CA ALA A 240 4.81 -3.16 -17.03
C ALA A 240 6.28 -3.22 -16.62
N ALA A 241 6.61 -3.88 -15.51
CA ALA A 241 7.99 -4.11 -15.10
C ALA A 241 8.72 -5.05 -16.08
N PHE A 242 8.05 -6.11 -16.54
CA PHE A 242 8.61 -6.99 -17.57
C PHE A 242 8.88 -6.24 -18.89
N ILE A 243 7.94 -5.44 -19.36
CA ILE A 243 8.11 -4.59 -20.55
C ILE A 243 9.28 -3.62 -20.34
N PHE A 244 9.40 -3.03 -19.15
CA PHE A 244 10.49 -2.11 -18.83
C PHE A 244 11.85 -2.79 -18.95
N HIS A 245 12.04 -3.97 -18.36
CA HIS A 245 13.31 -4.73 -18.47
C HIS A 245 13.68 -5.04 -19.93
N VAL A 246 12.71 -5.26 -20.80
CA VAL A 246 12.93 -5.53 -22.23
C VAL A 246 13.21 -4.24 -23.01
N ALA A 247 12.52 -3.14 -22.70
CA ALA A 247 12.57 -1.89 -23.46
C ALA A 247 13.67 -0.92 -22.99
N GLU A 248 14.07 -0.96 -21.73
CA GLU A 248 15.05 -0.04 -21.15
C GLU A 248 16.40 -0.03 -21.89
N PRO A 249 17.00 -1.18 -22.29
CA PRO A 249 18.24 -1.18 -23.05
C PRO A 249 18.12 -0.44 -24.39
N LEU A 250 16.96 -0.55 -25.04
CA LEU A 250 16.67 0.10 -26.32
C LEU A 250 16.51 1.61 -26.16
N LEU A 251 15.83 2.04 -25.08
CA LEU A 251 15.64 3.46 -24.75
C LEU A 251 16.96 4.15 -24.39
N ARG A 252 17.82 3.48 -23.62
CA ARG A 252 19.15 4.01 -23.27
C ARG A 252 20.05 4.14 -24.50
N PHE A 253 20.00 3.17 -25.42
CA PHE A 253 20.76 3.23 -26.66
C PHE A 253 20.33 4.41 -27.55
N GLN A 254 19.02 4.66 -27.68
CA GLN A 254 18.52 5.80 -28.45
C GLN A 254 18.86 7.14 -27.79
N ALA A 255 18.76 7.24 -26.45
CA ALA A 255 19.12 8.46 -25.73
C ALA A 255 20.60 8.86 -25.92
N LEU A 256 21.50 7.88 -26.00
CA LEU A 256 22.92 8.08 -26.29
C LEU A 256 23.22 8.48 -27.74
N GLN A 257 22.32 8.19 -28.68
CA GLN A 257 22.48 8.58 -30.09
C GLN A 257 22.00 10.01 -30.38
N VAL A 258 21.17 10.58 -29.50
CA VAL A 258 20.57 11.91 -29.66
C VAL A 258 21.34 12.99 -28.86
N SER A 259 22.22 12.58 -27.93
CA SER A 259 23.12 13.45 -27.15
C SER A 259 24.48 13.64 -27.83
#